data_AF-A0A9P3B152-F1
#
_entry.id   AF-A0A9P3B152-F1
#
_cell.length_a   1.000
_cell.length_b   1.000
_cell.length_c   1.000
_cell.angle_alpha   90.00
_cell.angle_beta   90.00
_cell.angle_gamma   90.00
#
_symmetry.space_group_name_H-M   'P 1'
#
loop_
_entity.id
_entity.type
_entity.pdbx_description
1 polymer ?
#
loop_
_entity_poly.entity_id
_entity_poly.type
_entity_poly.pdbx_seq_one_letter_code
_entity_poly.pdbx_strand_id
1 'polypeptide(L)' 'MKIQDVSKTTQVSSNEWGTCTVCGNLLPDGEISNRINHYLSHGYKLLHVGTEGGGGIPGEERNYATVAVLGVVP' A
#
# COMPACT_ATOMS: atom_id res chain seq x y z
N MET A 1 -4.88 -17.10 8.21
CA MET A 1 -4.89 -15.79 8.90
C MET A 1 -6.32 -15.27 8.88
N LYS A 2 -6.88 -14.89 10.04
CA LYS A 2 -8.19 -14.22 10.10
C LYS A 2 -7.96 -12.72 10.21
N ILE A 3 -8.87 -11.91 9.69
CA ILE A 3 -8.79 -10.44 9.79
C ILE A 3 -8.74 -9.98 11.26
N GLN A 4 -9.35 -10.75 12.16
CA GLN A 4 -9.38 -10.51 13.61
C GLN A 4 -7.99 -10.59 14.26
N ASP A 5 -7.03 -11.25 13.59
CA ASP A 5 -5.65 -11.40 14.07
C ASP A 5 -4.76 -10.21 13.65
N VAL A 6 -5.30 -9.23 12.91
CA VAL A 6 -4.52 -8.07 12.44
C VAL A 6 -4.52 -6.98 13.50
N SER A 7 -3.34 -6.66 14.05
CA SER A 7 -3.19 -5.64 15.09
C SER A 7 -3.01 -4.22 14.53
N LYS A 8 -2.53 -4.10 13.28
CA LYS A 8 -2.30 -2.82 12.59
C LYS A 8 -2.32 -3.03 11.09
N THR A 9 -2.90 -2.08 10.35
CA THR A 9 -2.86 -2.04 8.89
C THR A 9 -2.04 -0.86 8.38
N THR A 10 -1.47 -0.99 7.18
CA THR A 10 -0.89 0.11 6.40
C THR A 10 -1.32 -0.02 4.95
N GLN A 11 -1.46 1.11 4.28
CA GLN A 11 -1.79 1.19 2.86
C GLN A 11 -0.60 1.77 2.10
N VAL A 12 -0.31 1.20 0.93
CA VAL A 12 0.64 1.77 -0.03
C VAL A 12 -0.05 1.91 -1.39
N SER A 13 0.17 3.06 -2.04
CA SER A 13 -0.31 3.34 -3.40
C SER A 13 0.88 3.45 -4.36
N SER A 14 0.66 3.10 -5.64
CA SER A 14 1.66 3.23 -6.70
C SER A 14 1.91 4.69 -7.10
N ASN A 15 0.97 5.59 -6.80
CA ASN A 15 0.98 6.96 -7.31
C ASN A 15 1.31 8.00 -6.22
N GLU A 16 1.55 7.56 -4.98
CA GLU A 16 1.81 8.45 -3.85
C GLU A 16 3.22 8.24 -3.33
N TRP A 17 3.90 9.30 -2.91
CA TRP A 17 5.15 9.16 -2.16
C TRP A 17 4.83 8.76 -0.72
N GLY A 18 5.66 7.93 -0.11
CA GLY A 18 5.40 7.47 1.25
C GLY A 18 6.68 7.29 2.05
N THR A 19 6.54 7.27 3.38
CA THR A 19 7.61 6.89 4.29
C THR A 19 7.21 5.60 4.99
N CYS A 20 8.13 4.65 5.09
CA CYS A 20 7.89 3.43 5.85
C CYS A 20 7.64 3.78 7.33
N THR A 21 6.46 3.44 7.85
CA THR A 21 6.11 3.74 9.25
C THR A 21 6.89 2.92 10.29
N VAL A 22 7.68 1.93 9.83
CA VAL A 22 8.46 1.04 10.70
C VAL A 22 9.89 1.54 10.86
N CYS A 23 10.57 1.86 9.76
CA CYS A 23 12.00 2.22 9.78
C CYS A 23 12.29 3.64 9.30
N GLY A 24 11.28 4.42 8.88
CA GLY A 24 11.46 5.79 8.43
C GLY A 24 12.08 5.94 7.04
N ASN A 25 12.34 4.84 6.31
CA ASN A 25 12.88 4.93 4.95
C ASN A 25 11.88 5.56 3.99
N LEU A 26 12.37 6.44 3.13
CA LEU A 26 11.59 6.98 2.02
C LEU A 26 11.27 5.83 1.05
N LEU A 27 10.00 5.69 0.71
CA LEU A 27 9.51 4.77 -0.32
C LEU A 27 9.27 5.62 -1.58
N PRO A 28 10.19 5.59 -2.56
CA PRO A 28 10.05 6.39 -3.77
C PRO A 28 8.79 5.97 -4.54
N ASP A 29 8.21 6.94 -5.24
CA ASP A 29 7.22 6.72 -6.30
C ASP A 29 7.74 5.69 -7.33
N GLY A 30 6.84 4.86 -7.87
CA GLY A 30 7.18 3.77 -8.78
C GLY A 30 6.56 2.42 -8.43
N GLU A 31 7.28 1.33 -8.70
CA GLU A 31 6.76 -0.04 -8.58
C GLU A 31 6.25 -0.37 -7.17
N ILE A 32 4.93 -0.50 -7.03
CA ILE A 32 4.26 -0.87 -5.78
C ILE A 32 4.80 -2.18 -5.19
N SER A 33 5.29 -3.09 -6.03
CA SER A 33 5.96 -4.33 -5.65
C SER A 33 7.10 -4.08 -4.66
N ASN A 34 7.94 -3.06 -4.88
CA ASN A 34 9.06 -2.73 -4.00
C ASN A 34 8.58 -2.29 -2.61
N ARG A 35 7.47 -1.55 -2.58
CA ARG A 35 6.87 -1.05 -1.33
C ARG A 35 6.24 -2.18 -0.53
N ILE A 36 5.50 -3.06 -1.22
CA ILE A 36 4.95 -4.28 -0.62
C ILE A 36 6.10 -5.10 -0.04
N ASN A 37 7.12 -5.42 -0.84
CA ASN A 37 8.27 -6.21 -0.43
C ASN A 37 9.01 -5.59 0.77
N HIS A 38 9.13 -4.26 0.81
CA HIS A 38 9.70 -3.56 1.94
C HIS A 38 8.92 -3.83 3.24
N TYR A 39 7.59 -3.70 3.24
CA TYR A 39 6.78 -4.02 4.42
C TYR A 39 6.77 -5.51 4.77
N LEU A 40 6.80 -6.41 3.78
CA LEU A 40 6.96 -7.84 4.01
C LEU A 40 8.26 -8.16 4.76
N SER A 41 9.34 -7.42 4.48
CA SER A 41 10.62 -7.58 5.18
C SER A 41 10.55 -7.18 6.68
N HIS A 42 9.60 -6.31 7.04
CA HIS A 42 9.28 -5.95 8.43
C HIS A 42 8.28 -6.90 9.10
N GLY A 43 7.96 -8.03 8.46
CA GLY A 43 7.05 -9.04 9.01
C GLY A 43 5.57 -8.78 8.75
N TYR A 44 5.20 -7.75 8.00
CA TYR A 44 3.81 -7.53 7.59
C TYR A 44 3.36 -8.65 6.65
N LYS A 45 2.05 -8.86 6.58
CA LYS A 45 1.38 -9.76 5.63
C LYS A 45 0.54 -8.95 4.65
N LEU A 46 0.59 -9.34 3.39
CA LEU A 46 -0.27 -8.76 2.36
C LEU A 46 -1.71 -9.23 2.57
N LEU A 47 -2.64 -8.29 2.73
CA LEU A 47 -4.06 -8.57 2.98
C LEU A 47 -4.90 -8.42 1.72
N HIS A 48 -4.62 -7.39 0.93
CA HIS A 48 -5.38 -7.06 -0.27
C HIS A 48 -4.49 -6.30 -1.27
N VAL A 49 -4.75 -6.52 -2.56
CA VAL A 49 -4.25 -5.71 -3.67
C VAL A 49 -5.44 -5.37 -4.55
N GLY A 50 -5.58 -4.11 -4.89
CA GLY A 50 -6.67 -3.60 -5.72
C GLY A 50 -6.25 -2.38 -6.51
N THR A 51 -7.23 -1.76 -7.14
CA THR A 51 -7.05 -0.53 -7.91
C THR A 51 -7.96 0.54 -7.32
N GLU A 52 -7.41 1.71 -6.99
CA GLU A 52 -8.21 2.89 -6.70
C GLU A 52 -8.32 3.74 -7.97
N GLY A 53 -9.51 4.27 -8.22
CA GLY A 53 -9.73 5.26 -9.26
C GLY A 53 -10.08 6.59 -8.61
N GLY A 54 -9.35 7.65 -8.96
CA GLY A 54 -9.74 9.00 -8.58
C GLY A 54 -11.06 9.38 -9.24
N GLY A 55 -11.97 9.99 -8.49
CA GLY A 55 -13.16 10.63 -9.05
C GLY A 55 -12.74 11.79 -9.95
N GLY A 56 -12.66 11.55 -11.25
CA GLY A 56 -12.33 12.57 -12.24
C GLY A 56 -13.53 13.44 -12.59
N ILE A 57 -13.27 14.72 -12.81
CA ILE A 57 -14.18 15.62 -13.54
C ILE A 57 -14.40 15.02 -14.94
N PRO A 58 -15.61 15.09 -15.54
CA PRO A 58 -15.83 14.60 -16.89
C PRO A 58 -14.88 15.27 -17.88
N GLY A 59 -14.00 14.48 -18.53
CA GLY A 59 -13.03 14.97 -19.50
C GLY A 59 -11.55 14.87 -19.09
N GLU A 60 -11.25 14.54 -17.83
CA GLU A 60 -9.87 14.22 -17.41
C GLU A 60 -9.57 12.71 -17.49
N GLU A 61 -8.32 12.37 -17.78
CA GLU A 61 -7.83 10.99 -17.69
C GLU A 61 -7.99 10.50 -16.25
N ARG A 62 -8.75 9.42 -16.07
CA ARG A 62 -8.91 8.80 -14.76
C ARG A 62 -7.54 8.29 -14.29
N ASN A 63 -7.01 8.93 -13.26
CA ASN A 63 -5.86 8.40 -12.54
C ASN A 63 -6.26 7.14 -11.80
N TYR A 64 -5.77 6.00 -12.28
CA TYR A 64 -5.86 4.72 -11.59
C TYR A 64 -4.53 4.47 -10.87
N ALA A 65 -4.59 4.09 -9.60
CA ALA A 65 -3.42 3.66 -8.85
C ALA A 65 -3.63 2.21 -8.40
N THR A 66 -2.55 1.43 -8.38
CA THR A 66 -2.57 0.15 -7.67
C THR A 66 -2.40 0.44 -6.19
N VAL A 67 -3.22 -0.20 -5.35
CA VAL A 67 -3.19 -0.04 -3.90
C VAL A 67 -3.01 -1.41 -3.26
N ALA A 68 -2.17 -1.47 -2.23
CA ALA A 68 -2.02 -2.65 -1.41
C ALA A 68 -2.24 -2.33 0.06
N VAL A 69 -2.97 -3.21 0.74
CA VAL A 69 -3.19 -3.16 2.19
C VAL A 69 -2.39 -4.28 2.83
N LEU A 70 -1.52 -3.93 3.78
CA LEU A 70 -0.74 -4.89 4.56
C LEU A 70 -1.11 -4.81 6.05
N GLY A 71 -0.94 -5.92 6.76
CA GLY A 71 -1.25 -6.01 8.19
C GLY A 71 -0.16 -6.67 9.02
N VAL A 72 -0.01 -6.23 10.27
CA VAL A 72 0.80 -6.91 11.28
C VAL A 72 -0.04 -8.00 11.93
N VAL A 73 0.53 -9.19 12.01
CA VAL A 73 -0.03 -10.32 12.76
C VAL A 73 0.92 -10.58 13.93
N PRO A 74 0.44 -10.57 15.18
CA PRO A 74 1.23 -10.91 16.36
C PRO A 74 1.62 -12.39 16.41
#